data_AF-A0A3L7QJX8-F1
#
_entry.id   AF-A0A3L7QJX8-F1
#
_cell.length_a   1.000
_cell.length_b   1.000
_cell.length_c   1.000
_cell.angle_alpha   90.00
_cell.angle_beta   90.00
_cell.angle_gamma   90.00
#
_symmetry.space_group_name_H-M   'P 1'
#
loop_
_entity.id
_entity.type
_entity.pdbx_description
1 polymer ?
#
loop_
_entity_poly.entity_id
_entity_poly.type
_entity_poly.pdbx_seq_one_letter_code
_entity_poly.pdbx_strand_id
1 'polypeptide(L)'
;MKLHRISEVRHRQGVTLRNVARRLGLELSVVRRQEESDCDLRLTDLLLWQEVLEVPVGELLVEAEGQLSGPILERARMVKLMKTAAAIRERAGDTPVGRLVGMLVSQILEIMPELENVTPWHTVGQRRTLDELGRVAQNPVQESLFRNENHSY
;
A
#
# COMPACT_ATOMS: atom_id res chain seq x y z
N MET A 1 3.56 14.06 -21.14
CA MET A 1 2.20 13.52 -21.02
C MET A 1 2.18 12.62 -19.81
N LYS A 2 1.18 12.72 -18.92
CA LYS A 2 1.11 11.89 -17.71
C LYS A 2 0.47 10.55 -18.06
N LEU A 3 1.21 9.46 -17.96
CA LEU A 3 0.77 8.09 -18.26
C LEU A 3 0.22 7.39 -17.02
N HIS A 4 0.88 7.59 -15.87
CA HIS A 4 0.53 6.93 -14.62
C HIS A 4 0.71 7.87 -13.41
N ARG A 5 0.26 7.42 -12.24
CA ARG A 5 0.30 8.14 -10.97
C ARG A 5 0.89 7.31 -9.83
N ILE A 6 1.77 6.36 -10.17
CA ILE A 6 2.49 5.47 -9.23
C ILE A 6 3.11 6.23 -8.06
N SER A 7 3.77 7.37 -8.31
CA SER A 7 4.37 8.18 -7.25
C SER A 7 3.34 8.60 -6.19
N GLU A 8 2.19 9.14 -6.62
CA GLU A 8 1.13 9.58 -5.71
C GLU A 8 0.57 8.42 -4.89
N VAL A 9 0.36 7.28 -5.53
CA VAL A 9 -0.16 6.08 -4.89
C VAL A 9 0.85 5.52 -3.89
N ARG A 10 2.13 5.45 -4.25
CA ARG A 10 3.20 4.99 -3.36
C ARG A 10 3.28 5.85 -2.09
N HIS A 11 3.22 7.17 -2.22
CA HIS A 11 3.21 8.08 -1.06
C HIS A 11 1.97 7.87 -0.19
N ARG A 12 0.79 7.69 -0.79
CA ARG A 12 -0.45 7.39 -0.06
C ARG A 12 -0.37 6.08 0.73
N GLN A 13 0.29 5.06 0.17
CA GLN A 13 0.51 3.78 0.83
C GLN A 13 1.68 3.80 1.84
N GLY A 14 2.42 4.90 1.96
CA GLY A 14 3.56 5.01 2.88
C GLY A 14 4.76 4.12 2.54
N VAL A 15 4.84 3.60 1.30
CA VAL A 15 5.91 2.70 0.87
C VAL A 15 7.11 3.52 0.38
N THR A 16 8.32 3.20 0.85
CA THR A 16 9.54 3.89 0.38
C THR A 16 10.04 3.29 -0.93
N LEU A 17 10.69 4.10 -1.78
CA LEU A 17 11.31 3.61 -3.02
C LEU A 17 12.31 2.46 -2.81
N ARG A 18 13.08 2.50 -1.70
CA ARG A 18 14.00 1.41 -1.34
C ARG A 18 13.26 0.12 -1.01
N ASN A 19 12.08 0.21 -0.38
CA ASN A 19 11.24 -0.96 -0.14
C ASN A 19 10.74 -1.55 -1.46
N VAL A 20 10.29 -0.71 -2.39
CA VAL A 20 9.85 -1.13 -3.73
C VAL A 20 10.99 -1.81 -4.49
N ALA A 21 12.16 -1.17 -4.60
CA ALA A 21 13.34 -1.73 -5.26
C ALA A 21 13.70 -3.12 -4.74
N ARG A 22 13.73 -3.28 -3.42
CA ARG A 22 13.99 -4.57 -2.78
C ARG A 22 12.91 -5.62 -3.08
N ARG A 23 11.62 -5.25 -3.09
CA ARG A 23 10.51 -6.19 -3.36
C ARG A 23 10.43 -6.59 -4.83
N LEU A 24 10.77 -5.68 -5.75
CA LEU A 24 10.83 -5.92 -7.18
C LEU A 24 12.13 -6.60 -7.63
N GLY A 25 13.16 -6.64 -6.76
CA GLY A 25 14.49 -7.10 -7.14
C GLY A 25 15.15 -6.20 -8.20
N LEU A 26 14.80 -4.91 -8.22
CA LEU A 26 15.28 -3.93 -9.19
C LEU A 26 16.23 -2.93 -8.54
N GLU A 27 17.12 -2.39 -9.35
CA GLU A 27 17.99 -1.28 -8.94
C GLU A 27 17.17 -0.03 -8.62
N LEU A 28 17.62 0.74 -7.62
CA LEU A 28 16.89 1.93 -7.16
C LEU A 28 16.76 3.00 -8.27
N SER A 29 17.75 3.08 -9.18
CA SER A 29 17.71 3.97 -10.34
C SER A 29 16.59 3.59 -11.31
N VAL A 30 16.37 2.29 -11.54
CA VAL A 30 15.27 1.78 -12.39
C VAL A 30 13.92 2.11 -11.76
N VAL A 31 13.75 1.84 -10.47
CA VAL A 31 12.49 2.15 -9.77
C VAL A 31 12.20 3.65 -9.75
N ARG A 32 13.23 4.49 -9.58
CA ARG A 32 13.08 5.95 -9.70
C ARG A 32 12.60 6.36 -11.08
N ARG A 33 13.19 5.79 -12.14
CA ARG A 33 12.77 6.07 -13.52
C ARG A 33 11.33 5.61 -13.75
N GLN A 34 10.97 4.41 -13.31
CA GLN A 34 9.61 3.87 -13.41
C GLN A 34 8.56 4.69 -12.62
N GLU A 35 8.97 5.40 -11.57
CA GLU A 35 8.06 6.23 -10.78
C GLU A 35 7.66 7.53 -11.51
N GLU A 36 8.50 8.03 -12.41
CA GLU A 36 8.25 9.25 -13.19
C GLU A 36 6.99 9.08 -14.02
N SER A 37 6.02 9.98 -13.85
CA SER A 37 4.66 9.80 -14.36
C SER A 37 4.53 9.72 -15.89
N ASP A 38 5.56 10.12 -16.62
CA ASP A 38 5.70 10.10 -18.07
C ASP A 38 6.51 8.89 -18.57
N CYS A 39 7.02 8.04 -17.68
CA CYS A 39 7.71 6.82 -18.04
C CYS A 39 6.73 5.83 -18.66
N ASP A 40 7.04 5.35 -19.85
CA ASP A 40 6.31 4.23 -20.44
C ASP A 40 6.70 2.93 -19.71
N LEU A 41 5.69 2.22 -19.20
CA LEU A 41 5.87 1.01 -18.41
C LEU A 41 5.26 -0.17 -19.15
N ARG A 42 5.98 -1.29 -19.15
CA ARG A 42 5.39 -2.55 -19.63
C ARG A 42 4.25 -2.94 -18.70
N LEU A 43 3.25 -3.60 -19.24
CA LEU A 43 2.13 -4.10 -18.44
C LEU A 43 2.61 -5.02 -17.30
N THR A 44 3.63 -5.84 -17.54
CA THR A 44 4.26 -6.67 -16.52
C THR A 44 4.83 -5.85 -15.36
N ASP A 45 5.53 -4.76 -15.67
CA ASP A 45 6.09 -3.88 -14.64
C ASP A 45 4.96 -3.23 -13.83
N LEU A 46 3.91 -2.77 -14.51
CA LEU A 46 2.74 -2.17 -13.88
C LEU A 46 2.02 -3.15 -12.93
N LEU A 47 1.90 -4.42 -13.31
CA LEU A 47 1.35 -5.48 -12.45
C LEU A 47 2.25 -5.79 -11.25
N LEU A 48 3.57 -5.73 -11.40
CA LEU A 48 4.48 -5.88 -10.27
C LEU A 48 4.36 -4.69 -9.30
N TRP A 49 4.21 -3.47 -9.80
CA TRP A 49 3.90 -2.29 -8.99
C TRP A 49 2.57 -2.44 -8.25
N GLN A 50 1.56 -3.02 -8.91
CA GLN A 50 0.26 -3.35 -8.32
C GLN A 50 0.44 -4.23 -7.07
N GLU A 51 1.19 -5.32 -7.19
CA GLU A 51 1.44 -6.27 -6.10
C GLU A 51 2.24 -5.65 -4.96
N VAL A 52 3.23 -4.82 -5.28
CA VAL A 52 4.06 -4.14 -4.27
C VAL A 52 3.27 -3.09 -3.50
N LEU A 53 2.38 -2.36 -4.18
CA LEU A 53 1.58 -1.29 -3.57
C LEU A 53 0.24 -1.80 -3.02
N GLU A 54 -0.12 -3.05 -3.28
CA GLU A 54 -1.36 -3.72 -2.84
C GLU A 54 -2.64 -2.95 -3.24
N VAL A 55 -2.58 -2.23 -4.36
CA VAL A 55 -3.70 -1.50 -4.97
C VAL A 55 -4.12 -2.17 -6.26
N PRO A 56 -5.34 -1.96 -6.81
CA PRO A 56 -5.67 -2.38 -8.16
C PRO A 56 -4.85 -1.62 -9.23
N VAL A 57 -4.55 -2.26 -10.38
CA VAL A 57 -3.77 -1.65 -11.48
C VAL A 57 -4.40 -0.36 -11.99
N GLY A 58 -5.73 -0.26 -11.98
CA GLY A 58 -6.45 0.95 -12.36
C GLY A 58 -6.17 2.16 -11.46
N GLU A 59 -5.77 1.95 -10.20
CA GLU A 59 -5.37 3.05 -9.32
C GLU A 59 -4.00 3.65 -9.71
N LEU A 60 -3.17 2.92 -10.45
CA LEU A 60 -1.86 3.38 -10.90
C LEU A 60 -1.94 4.22 -12.18
N LEU A 61 -3.01 4.10 -12.96
CA LEU A 61 -3.17 4.80 -14.24
C LEU A 61 -3.76 6.21 -14.03
N VAL A 62 -3.45 7.13 -14.96
CA VAL A 62 -4.11 8.45 -15.02
C VAL A 62 -5.47 8.29 -15.69
N GLU A 63 -6.49 8.94 -15.15
CA GLU A 63 -7.81 8.99 -15.78
C GLU A 63 -7.69 9.74 -17.12
N ALA A 64 -8.06 9.11 -18.23
CA ALA A 64 -8.15 9.80 -19.50
C ALA A 64 -9.26 10.86 -19.38
N GLU A 65 -8.91 12.15 -19.51
CA GLU A 65 -9.89 13.22 -19.48
C GLU A 65 -11.00 12.94 -20.51
N GLY A 66 -12.24 12.83 -20.03
CA GLY A 66 -13.42 12.68 -20.88
C GLY A 66 -13.88 11.25 -21.19
N GLN A 67 -13.23 10.20 -20.68
CA GLN A 67 -13.82 8.86 -20.73
C GLN A 67 -14.62 8.62 -19.45
N LEU A 68 -15.94 8.42 -19.62
CA LEU A 68 -16.85 7.92 -18.59
C LEU A 68 -16.11 6.92 -17.68
N SER A 69 -16.17 7.12 -16.36
CA SER A 69 -15.56 6.24 -15.35
C SER A 69 -15.81 4.79 -15.73
N GLY A 70 -14.80 4.12 -16.31
CA GLY A 70 -15.03 2.81 -16.91
C GLY A 70 -15.42 1.77 -15.85
N PRO A 71 -16.03 0.64 -16.24
CA PRO A 71 -16.40 -0.46 -15.35
C PRO A 71 -15.26 -0.91 -14.41
N ILE A 72 -14.01 -0.76 -14.86
CA ILE A 72 -12.80 -1.10 -14.10
C ILE A 72 -12.57 -0.14 -12.92
N LEU A 73 -12.82 1.15 -13.10
CA LEU A 73 -12.61 2.17 -12.05
C LEU A 73 -13.72 2.11 -11.01
N GLU A 74 -14.97 1.92 -11.44
CA GLU A 74 -16.11 1.70 -10.55
C GLU A 74 -15.88 0.46 -9.67
N ARG A 75 -15.42 -0.63 -10.29
CA ARG A 75 -15.01 -1.84 -9.56
C ARG A 75 -13.87 -1.56 -8.60
N ALA A 76 -12.81 -0.86 -9.01
CA ALA A 76 -11.67 -0.55 -8.13
C ALA A 76 -12.11 0.28 -6.91
N ARG A 77 -12.98 1.27 -7.09
CA ARG A 77 -13.56 2.06 -6.00
C ARG A 77 -14.39 1.19 -5.06
N MET A 78 -15.20 0.29 -5.60
CA MET A 78 -16.05 -0.59 -4.79
C MET A 78 -15.24 -1.64 -4.02
N VAL A 79 -14.19 -2.21 -4.63
CA VAL A 79 -13.21 -3.07 -3.94
C VAL A 79 -12.61 -2.33 -2.73
N LYS A 80 -12.20 -1.08 -2.92
CA LYS A 80 -11.62 -0.26 -1.85
C LYS A 80 -12.60 0.01 -0.71
N LEU A 81 -13.87 0.28 -1.04
CA LEU A 81 -14.94 0.42 -0.05
C LEU A 81 -15.14 -0.88 0.73
N MET A 82 -15.20 -2.03 0.04
CA MET A 82 -15.32 -3.35 0.67
C MET A 82 -14.16 -3.65 1.62
N LYS A 83 -12.90 -3.45 1.19
CA LYS A 83 -11.72 -3.65 2.05
C LYS A 83 -11.78 -2.82 3.33
N THR A 84 -12.27 -1.58 3.21
CA THR A 84 -12.43 -0.67 4.34
C THR A 84 -13.53 -1.15 5.28
N ALA A 85 -14.68 -1.52 4.75
CA ALA A 85 -15.78 -2.08 5.55
C ALA A 85 -15.37 -3.38 6.25
N ALA A 86 -14.67 -4.28 5.55
CA ALA A 86 -14.18 -5.53 6.10
C ALA A 86 -13.17 -5.30 7.25
N ALA A 87 -12.27 -4.32 7.12
CA ALA A 87 -11.31 -3.95 8.18
C ALA A 87 -12.00 -3.33 9.40
N ILE A 88 -13.05 -2.53 9.21
CA ILE A 88 -13.82 -1.99 10.34
C ILE A 88 -14.60 -3.12 11.02
N ARG A 89 -15.21 -4.04 10.26
CA ARG A 89 -15.95 -5.19 10.79
C ARG A 89 -15.06 -6.07 11.68
N GLU A 90 -13.85 -6.37 11.22
CA GLU A 90 -12.86 -7.17 11.97
C GLU A 90 -12.52 -6.54 13.33
N ARG A 91 -12.39 -5.21 13.38
CA ARG A 91 -12.05 -4.47 14.61
C ARG A 91 -13.25 -4.26 15.52
N ALA A 92 -14.44 -4.08 14.94
CA ALA A 92 -15.65 -3.73 15.67
C ALA A 92 -16.34 -4.96 16.29
N GLY A 93 -16.10 -6.18 15.78
CA GLY A 93 -16.73 -7.40 16.30
C GLY A 93 -18.26 -7.29 16.36
N ASP A 94 -18.88 -7.80 17.44
CA ASP A 94 -20.34 -7.77 17.66
C ASP A 94 -20.87 -6.47 18.29
N THR A 95 -20.10 -5.39 18.22
CA THR A 95 -20.56 -4.09 18.73
C THR A 95 -21.69 -3.50 17.86
N PRO A 96 -22.44 -2.49 18.34
CA PRO A 96 -23.38 -1.74 17.51
C PRO A 96 -22.75 -1.20 16.21
N VAL A 97 -21.48 -0.79 16.26
CA VAL A 97 -20.71 -0.39 15.08
C VAL A 97 -20.48 -1.57 14.13
N GLY A 98 -20.17 -2.75 14.67
CA GLY A 98 -20.03 -3.98 13.90
C GLY A 98 -21.29 -4.35 13.12
N ARG A 99 -22.47 -4.20 13.74
CA ARG A 99 -23.76 -4.42 13.05
C ARG A 99 -24.00 -3.42 11.92
N LEU A 100 -23.72 -2.14 12.14
CA LEU A 100 -23.82 -1.11 11.09
C LEU A 100 -22.91 -1.41 9.90
N VAL A 101 -21.68 -1.82 10.17
CA VAL A 101 -20.70 -2.17 9.14
C VAL A 101 -21.08 -3.47 8.45
N GLY A 102 -21.68 -4.44 9.16
CA GLY A 102 -22.27 -5.63 8.57
C GLY A 102 -23.35 -5.30 7.53
N MET A 103 -24.26 -4.37 7.85
CA MET A 103 -25.26 -3.89 6.90
C MET A 103 -24.63 -3.17 5.70
N LEU A 104 -23.60 -2.36 5.92
CA LEU A 104 -22.85 -1.71 4.84
C LEU A 104 -22.21 -2.73 3.88
N VAL A 105 -21.64 -3.81 4.41
CA VAL A 105 -21.10 -4.90 3.59
C VAL A 105 -22.21 -5.55 2.75
N SER A 106 -23.36 -5.84 3.33
CA SER A 106 -24.51 -6.40 2.59
C SER A 106 -24.95 -5.48 1.44
N GLN A 107 -25.07 -4.17 1.71
CA GLN A 107 -25.44 -3.18 0.69
C GLN A 107 -24.41 -3.10 -0.45
N ILE A 108 -23.12 -3.21 -0.14
CA ILE A 108 -22.07 -3.24 -1.17
C ILE A 108 -22.20 -4.51 -2.03
N LEU A 109 -22.49 -5.67 -1.42
CA LEU A 109 -22.66 -6.93 -2.14
C LEU A 109 -23.92 -6.97 -3.01
N GLU A 110 -24.99 -6.29 -2.60
CA GLU A 110 -26.19 -6.12 -3.43
C GLU A 110 -25.88 -5.35 -4.73
N ILE A 111 -25.00 -4.34 -4.64
CA ILE A 111 -24.58 -3.54 -5.80
C ILE A 111 -23.53 -4.29 -6.64
N MET A 112 -22.64 -5.05 -6.00
CA MET A 112 -21.48 -5.69 -6.65
C MET A 112 -21.13 -7.04 -5.97
N PRO A 113 -21.80 -8.14 -6.34
CA PRO A 113 -21.70 -9.43 -5.64
C PRO A 113 -20.33 -10.09 -5.76
N GLU A 114 -19.57 -9.78 -6.81
CA GLU A 114 -18.20 -10.30 -7.01
C GLU A 114 -17.19 -9.91 -5.91
N LEU A 115 -17.56 -9.00 -4.99
CA LEU A 115 -16.70 -8.51 -3.90
C LEU A 115 -16.72 -9.38 -2.65
N GLU A 116 -17.48 -10.47 -2.62
CA GLU A 116 -17.65 -11.36 -1.46
C GLU A 116 -16.32 -11.86 -0.89
N ASN A 117 -15.35 -12.16 -1.77
CA ASN A 117 -14.06 -12.73 -1.40
C ASN A 117 -12.97 -11.68 -1.12
N VAL A 118 -13.31 -10.39 -1.08
CA VAL A 118 -12.33 -9.33 -0.82
C VAL A 118 -11.95 -9.32 0.65
N THR A 119 -10.67 -9.60 0.93
CA THR A 119 -10.13 -9.58 2.29
C THR A 119 -9.95 -8.15 2.80
N PRO A 120 -10.04 -7.93 4.14
CA PRO A 120 -9.70 -6.65 4.76
C PRO A 120 -8.31 -6.15 4.35
N TRP A 121 -8.07 -4.84 4.49
CA TRP A 121 -6.70 -4.33 4.52
C TRP A 121 -5.88 -5.13 5.54
N HIS A 122 -4.76 -5.73 5.12
CA HIS A 122 -3.78 -6.21 6.07
C HIS A 122 -3.43 -5.03 6.97
N THR A 123 -3.70 -5.16 8.27
CA THR A 123 -3.37 -4.12 9.24
C THR A 123 -1.84 -4.06 9.33
N VAL A 124 -1.20 -3.27 8.47
CA VAL A 124 0.21 -2.90 8.63
C VAL A 124 0.27 -1.89 9.78
N GLY A 125 0.25 -2.42 10.99
CA GLY A 125 0.11 -1.65 12.21
C GLY A 125 -0.47 -2.48 13.36
N GLN A 126 -0.08 -3.75 13.48
CA GLN A 126 -0.36 -4.50 14.68
C GLN A 126 0.40 -3.84 15.83
N ARG A 127 -0.34 -3.56 16.91
CA ARG A 127 0.13 -2.90 18.14
C ARG A 127 1.46 -3.49 18.56
N ARG A 128 2.47 -2.64 18.73
CA ARG A 128 3.60 -2.97 19.60
C ARG A 128 3.00 -3.36 20.95
N THR A 129 3.01 -4.63 21.28
CA THR A 129 2.85 -5.06 22.67
C THR A 129 3.96 -4.39 23.45
N LEU A 130 3.61 -3.82 24.60
CA LEU A 130 4.43 -2.91 25.41
C LEU A 130 5.70 -3.58 25.99
N ASP A 131 5.98 -4.82 25.59
CA ASP A 131 7.02 -5.70 26.11
C ASP A 131 8.08 -6.11 25.06
N GLU A 132 7.95 -5.63 23.82
CA GLU A 132 8.99 -5.83 22.81
C GLU A 132 10.03 -4.71 22.89
N LEU A 133 11.19 -5.01 23.49
CA LEU A 133 12.39 -4.18 23.37
C LEU A 133 12.64 -3.87 21.89
N GLY A 134 12.58 -2.58 21.53
CA GLY A 134 12.68 -2.14 20.14
C GLY A 134 13.98 -2.58 19.48
N ARG A 135 14.02 -2.61 18.13
CA ARG A 135 15.16 -2.99 17.28
C ARG A 135 16.52 -2.34 17.64
N VAL A 136 16.53 -1.25 18.41
CA VAL A 136 17.74 -0.63 18.97
C VAL A 136 18.45 -1.56 19.96
N ALA A 137 17.71 -2.39 20.71
CA ALA A 137 18.28 -3.38 21.64
C ALA A 137 18.85 -4.61 20.94
N GLN A 138 18.35 -4.94 19.74
CA GLN A 138 18.82 -6.10 18.97
C GLN A 138 20.12 -5.83 18.21
N ASN A 139 20.55 -4.57 18.12
CA ASN A 139 21.79 -4.20 17.46
C ASN A 139 22.47 -3.05 18.23
N PRO A 140 23.01 -3.31 19.43
CA PRO A 140 23.77 -2.31 20.16
C PRO A 140 25.00 -1.92 19.32
N VAL A 141 25.05 -0.65 18.90
CA VAL A 141 26.28 -0.09 18.30
C VAL A 141 27.33 -0.10 19.40
N GLN A 142 28.42 -0.84 19.19
CA GLN A 142 29.54 -0.84 20.12
C GLN A 142 30.16 0.57 20.16
N GLU A 143 30.20 1.16 21.35
CA GLU A 143 30.71 2.51 21.60
C GLU A 143 32.22 2.65 21.29
N SER A 144 32.92 1.52 21.08
CA SER A 144 34.30 1.46 20.60
C SER A 144 34.50 2.03 19.19
N LEU A 145 33.45 2.12 18.36
CA LEU A 145 33.53 2.73 17.03
C LEU A 145 33.65 4.27 17.06
N PHE A 146 33.34 4.90 18.18
CA PHE A 146 33.43 6.36 18.35
C PHE A 146 34.70 6.81 19.09
N ARG A 147 35.57 5.87 19.48
CA ARG A 147 36.84 6.17 20.15
C ARG A 147 38.01 5.80 19.26
N ASN A 148 38.16 6.53 18.16
CA ASN A 148 39.44 6.71 17.48
C ASN A 148 39.35 7.93 16.57
N GLU A 149 39.57 9.09 17.17
CA GLU A 149 40.16 10.28 16.55
C GLU A 149 40.30 11.33 17.65
N ASN A 150 41.41 11.28 18.40
CA ASN A 150 42.16 12.46 18.85
C ASN A 150 43.36 12.08 19.74
N HIS A 151 44.49 12.75 19.45
CA HIS A 151 45.84 12.73 20.05
C HIS A 151 46.80 11.65 19.54
N SER A 152 48.05 11.94 19.16
CA SER A 152 48.82 13.16 18.84
C SER A 152 50.16 12.68 18.27
N TYR A 153 50.73 13.39 17.30
CA TYR A 153 52.10 13.95 17.31
C TYR A 153 52.25 14.92 16.14
#